data_AF-A0A1S1QWN0-F1
#
_entry.id   AF-A0A1S1QWN0-F1
#
_cell.length_a   1.000
_cell.length_b   1.000
_cell.length_c   1.000
_cell.angle_alpha   90.00
_cell.angle_beta   90.00
_cell.angle_gamma   90.00
#
_symmetry.space_group_name_H-M   'P 1'
#
loop_
_entity.id
_entity.type
_entity.pdbx_description
1 polymer ?
#
loop_
_entity_poly.entity_id
_entity_poly.type
_entity_poly.pdbx_seq_one_letter_code
_entity_poly.pdbx_strand_id
1 'polypeptide(L)' 'MLIDCDVCAVRDVACADCVVTVLLAPPSTGMEWDEDERRALAVLADAGLIPRLRLAPGGSPTGPETPRPLPRRRAG' A
#
# COMPACT_ATOMS: atom_id res chain seq x y z
N MET A 1 -0.93 -21.16 1.31
CA MET A 1 -2.37 -20.81 1.32
C MET A 1 -2.57 -19.69 0.32
N LEU A 2 -3.58 -19.78 -0.56
CA LEU A 2 -3.80 -18.85 -1.67
C LEU A 2 -5.24 -18.33 -1.56
N ILE A 3 -5.40 -17.01 -1.47
CA ILE A 3 -6.71 -16.36 -1.40
C ILE A 3 -6.97 -15.71 -2.74
N ASP A 4 -8.07 -16.07 -3.38
CA ASP A 4 -8.52 -15.47 -4.64
C ASP A 4 -9.60 -14.41 -4.35
N CYS A 5 -9.17 -13.16 -4.33
CA CYS A 5 -10.07 -12.02 -4.13
C CYS A 5 -10.95 -11.74 -5.36
N ASP A 6 -10.70 -12.35 -6.51
CA ASP A 6 -11.51 -12.13 -7.72
C ASP A 6 -12.81 -12.93 -7.70
N VAL A 7 -12.86 -14.06 -6.98
CA VAL A 7 -14.06 -14.91 -6.82
C VAL A 7 -14.65 -14.87 -5.40
N CYS A 8 -14.16 -13.99 -4.54
CA CYS A 8 -14.60 -13.89 -3.15
C CYS A 8 -16.05 -13.35 -3.05
N ALA A 9 -16.98 -14.20 -2.61
CA ALA A 9 -18.41 -13.88 -2.50
C ALA A 9 -18.72 -12.68 -1.59
N VAL A 10 -17.84 -12.37 -0.64
CA VAL A 10 -18.01 -11.27 0.31
C VAL A 10 -17.19 -10.02 -0.05
N ARG A 11 -16.52 -9.98 -1.21
CA ARG A 11 -15.59 -8.88 -1.55
C ARG A 11 -16.25 -7.51 -1.50
N ASP A 12 -17.44 -7.38 -2.05
CA ASP A 12 -18.09 -6.08 -2.15
C ASP A 12 -19.01 -5.78 -0.94
N VAL A 13 -19.09 -6.69 0.04
CA VAL A 13 -19.93 -6.55 1.25
C VAL A 13 -19.15 -6.49 2.56
N ALA A 14 -17.99 -7.16 2.66
CA ALA A 14 -17.24 -7.27 3.91
C ALA A 14 -15.71 -7.22 3.74
N CYS A 15 -15.19 -6.89 2.53
CA CYS A 15 -13.74 -6.86 2.32
C CYS A 15 -13.03 -5.82 3.20
N ALA A 16 -13.69 -4.71 3.56
CA ALA A 16 -13.12 -3.70 4.45
C ALA A 16 -12.79 -4.24 5.86
N ASP A 17 -13.46 -5.31 6.30
CA ASP A 17 -13.26 -5.99 7.60
C ASP A 17 -12.60 -7.37 7.44
N CYS A 18 -12.08 -7.69 6.25
CA CYS A 18 -11.40 -8.95 6.01
C CYS A 18 -9.98 -8.93 6.61
N VAL A 19 -9.52 -10.07 7.13
CA VAL A 19 -8.13 -10.26 7.61
C VAL A 19 -7.08 -9.86 6.57
N VAL A 20 -7.37 -10.03 5.27
CA VAL A 20 -6.46 -9.63 4.18
C VAL A 20 -6.23 -8.12 4.18
N THR A 21 -7.28 -7.34 4.42
CA THR A 21 -7.19 -5.88 4.53
C THR A 21 -6.33 -5.50 5.73
N VAL A 22 -6.50 -6.17 6.88
CA VAL A 22 -5.66 -5.92 8.06
C VAL A 22 -4.18 -6.23 7.80
N LEU A 23 -3.89 -7.33 7.10
CA LEU A 23 -2.52 -7.77 6.81
C LEU A 23 -1.81 -6.91 5.77
N LEU A 24 -2.55 -6.32 4.83
CA LEU A 24 -2.00 -5.60 3.67
C LEU A 24 -2.27 -4.09 3.71
N ALA A 25 -3.02 -3.59 4.69
CA ALA A 25 -3.25 -2.15 4.83
C ALA A 25 -1.92 -1.43 5.06
N PRO A 26 -1.65 -0.33 4.33
CA PRO A 26 -0.56 0.54 4.70
C PRO A 26 -0.84 1.11 6.11
N PRO A 27 0.21 1.43 6.88
CA PRO A 27 0.03 2.15 8.14
C PRO A 27 -0.77 3.45 7.88
N SER A 28 -1.73 3.73 8.76
CA SER A 28 -2.67 4.85 8.61
C SER A 28 -1.98 6.22 8.60
N THR A 29 -0.84 6.31 9.27
CA THR A 29 0.12 7.40 9.11
C THR A 29 1.21 6.95 8.15
N GLY A 30 1.34 7.66 7.02
CA GLY A 30 2.50 7.51 6.15
C GLY A 30 3.79 7.62 6.96
N MET A 31 4.77 6.78 6.64
CA MET A 31 6.07 6.84 7.28
C MET A 31 6.84 8.00 6.65
N GLU A 32 6.97 9.09 7.40
CA GLU A 32 7.82 10.22 7.03
C GLU A 32 9.27 9.91 7.40
N TRP A 33 10.18 10.20 6.48
CA TRP A 33 11.62 10.04 6.67
C TRP A 33 12.27 11.41 6.51
N ASP A 34 13.00 11.85 7.52
CA ASP A 34 13.75 13.09 7.40
C ASP A 34 14.93 12.93 6.42
N GLU A 35 15.66 14.02 6.18
CA GLU A 35 16.77 14.00 5.22
C GLU A 35 17.95 13.13 5.67
N ASP A 36 18.22 13.07 6.97
CA ASP A 36 19.33 12.28 7.50
C ASP A 36 18.99 10.78 7.49
N GLU A 37 17.75 10.43 7.80
CA GLU A 37 17.25 9.06 7.69
C GLU A 37 17.23 8.59 6.23
N ARG A 38 16.77 9.44 5.29
CA ARG A 38 16.82 9.14 3.85
C ARG A 38 18.26 8.92 3.37
N ARG A 39 19.21 9.71 3.89
CA ARG A 39 20.63 9.54 3.58
C ARG A 39 21.18 8.23 4.15
N ALA A 40 20.84 7.87 5.39
CA ALA A 40 21.25 6.62 6.00
C ALA A 40 20.75 5.41 5.19
N LEU A 41 19.47 5.43 4.78
CA LEU A 41 18.93 4.40 3.90
C LEU A 41 19.63 4.34 2.54
N ALA A 42 19.97 5.49 1.95
CA ALA A 42 20.70 5.53 0.68
C ALA A 42 22.04 4.79 0.82
N VAL A 43 22.81 5.05 1.88
CA VAL A 43 24.08 4.37 2.16
C VAL A 43 23.90 2.85 2.30
N LEU A 44 22.87 2.42 3.05
CA LEU A 44 22.58 0.99 3.20
C LEU A 44 22.22 0.34 1.86
N ALA A 45 21.49 1.04 1.00
CA ALA A 45 21.11 0.55 -0.31
C ALA A 45 22.28 0.56 -1.31
N ASP A 46 23.15 1.58 -1.26
CA ASP A 46 24.42 1.63 -2.01
C ASP A 46 25.33 0.46 -1.64
N ALA A 47 25.35 0.09 -0.36
CA ALA A 47 26.08 -1.07 0.14
C ALA A 47 25.39 -2.42 -0.18
N GLY A 48 24.20 -2.42 -0.77
CA GLY A 48 23.44 -3.64 -1.11
C GLY A 48 22.80 -4.34 0.10
N LEU A 49 22.74 -3.68 1.26
CA LEU A 49 22.17 -4.23 2.49
C LEU A 49 20.63 -4.16 2.52
N ILE A 50 20.06 -3.19 1.80
CA ILE A 50 18.60 -3.03 1.64
C ILE A 50 18.25 -2.67 0.19
N PRO A 51 17.00 -2.90 -0.25
CA PRO A 51 16.50 -2.34 -1.50
C PRO A 51 16.48 -0.81 -1.46
N ARG A 52 16.70 -0.16 -2.62
CA ARG A 52 16.56 1.29 -2.77
C ARG A 52 15.16 1.76 -2.37
N LEU A 53 15.09 2.93 -1.75
CA LEU A 53 13.84 3.58 -1.40
C LEU A 53 13.05 3.89 -2.69
N ARG A 54 11.82 3.36 -2.79
CA ARG A 54 10.88 3.59 -3.90
C ARG A 54 9.65 4.38 -3.46
N LEU A 55 9.82 5.25 -2.45
CA LEU A 55 8.76 6.15 -2.01
C LEU A 55 8.58 7.23 -3.08
N ALA A 56 7.39 7.32 -3.64
CA ALA A 56 6.98 8.51 -4.39
C ALA A 56 6.47 9.55 -3.38
N PRO A 57 6.63 10.86 -3.65
CA PRO A 57 5.98 11.89 -2.84
C PRO A 57 4.49 11.55 -2.70
N GLY A 58 4.04 11.34 -1.47
CA GLY A 58 2.62 11.19 -1.19
C GLY A 58 1.97 12.52 -1.53
N GLY A 59 1.24 12.59 -2.65
CA GLY A 59 0.34 13.71 -2.85
C GLY A 59 -0.57 13.76 -1.63
N SER A 60 -0.58 14.87 -0.89
CA SER A 60 -1.63 15.13 0.09
C SER A 60 -2.97 14.89 -0.62
N PRO A 61 -3.91 14.11 -0.05
CA PRO A 61 -5.27 14.10 -0.53
C PRO A 61 -5.87 15.49 -0.22
N THR A 62 -5.53 16.48 -1.04
CA THR A 62 -6.13 17.81 -0.99
C THR A 62 -7.46 17.73 -1.75
N GLY A 63 -8.44 17.06 -1.13
CA GLY A 63 -9.78 16.87 -1.67
C GLY A 63 -10.54 15.78 -0.91
N PRO A 64 -11.89 15.77 -0.90
CA PRO A 64 -12.65 14.66 -0.35
C PRO A 64 -12.20 13.39 -1.08
N GLU A 65 -11.67 12.42 -0.34
CA GLU A 65 -11.24 11.14 -0.88
C GLU A 65 -12.46 10.46 -1.50
N THR A 66 -12.65 10.64 -2.80
CA THR A 66 -13.58 9.82 -3.56
C THR A 66 -12.85 8.50 -3.71
N PRO A 67 -13.35 7.40 -3.11
CA PRO A 67 -12.66 6.12 -3.17
C PRO A 67 -12.32 5.83 -4.62
N ARG A 68 -11.03 5.68 -4.94
CA ARG A 68 -10.60 5.37 -6.30
C ARG A 68 -11.34 4.09 -6.69
N PRO A 69 -12.22 4.11 -7.72
CA PRO A 69 -13.02 2.94 -8.03
C PRO A 69 -12.07 1.77 -8.28
N LEU A 70 -12.25 0.71 -7.49
CA LEU A 70 -11.48 -0.52 -7.66
C LEU A 70 -11.70 -0.99 -9.10
N PRO A 71 -10.63 -1.37 -9.84
CA PRO A 71 -10.79 -1.84 -11.20
C PRO A 71 -11.75 -3.03 -11.19
N ARG A 72 -12.89 -2.89 -11.88
CA ARG A 72 -13.83 -4.00 -12.06
C ARG A 72 -13.14 -5.06 -12.91
N ARG A 73 -12.68 -6.14 -12.29
CA ARG A 73 -12.21 -7.30 -13.04
C ARG A 73 -13.40 -7.90 -13.78
N ARG A 74 -13.21 -8.16 -15.08
CA ARG A 74 -14.22 -8.83 -15.91
C ARG A 74 -14.34 -10.28 -15.42
N ALA A 75 -15.55 -10.72 -15.13
CA ALA A 75 -15.86 -12.14 -15.03
C ALA A 75 -15.69 -12.74 -16.43
N GLY A 76 -14.80 -13.73 -16.56
CA GLY A 76 -14.71 -14.64 -17.70
C GLY A 76 -15.35 -15.96 -17.33
#